data_AF-A0A7K6EMU8-F1
#
_entry.id   AF-A0A7K6EMU8-F1
#
_cell.length_a   1.000
_cell.length_b   1.000
_cell.length_c   1.000
_cell.angle_alpha   90.00
_cell.angle_beta   90.00
_cell.angle_gamma   90.00
#
_symmetry.space_group_name_H-M   'P 1'
#
loop_
_entity.id
_entity.type
_entity.pdbx_description
1 polymer ?
#
loop_
_entity_poly.entity_id
_entity_poly.type
_entity_poly.pdbx_seq_one_letter_code
_entity_poly.pdbx_strand_id
1 'polypeptide(L)'
;ERPLAQLLPHPRFHSVRRGHDLSLVRMTSPVTLGDSVGTICLPLPHLRPPFGQSCWVTRWGNVGDNGEIRDFGGFWGVWGHLGIWGHLGCLGTLGK
;
A
#
# COMPACT_ATOMS: atom_id res chain seq x y z
N GLU A 1 -0.24 -18.24 -12.99
CA GLU A 1 -0.47 -16.78 -13.01
C GLU A 1 -1.96 -16.51 -13.20
N ARG A 2 -2.54 -15.45 -12.60
CA ARG A 2 -3.97 -15.11 -12.78
C ARG A 2 -4.11 -13.95 -13.79
N PRO A 3 -4.92 -14.09 -14.84
CA PRO A 3 -5.05 -13.03 -15.84
C PRO A 3 -5.85 -11.83 -15.31
N LEU A 4 -5.49 -10.66 -15.84
CA LEU A 4 -6.18 -9.40 -15.55
C LEU A 4 -7.32 -9.19 -16.54
N ALA A 5 -8.48 -8.79 -16.04
CA ALA A 5 -9.57 -8.31 -16.88
C ALA A 5 -9.41 -6.81 -17.18
N GLN A 6 -8.95 -6.04 -16.19
CA GLN A 6 -8.89 -4.59 -16.32
C GLN A 6 -7.89 -3.94 -15.37
N LEU A 7 -7.23 -2.88 -15.85
CA LEU A 7 -6.48 -1.93 -15.06
C LEU A 7 -7.22 -0.58 -15.05
N LEU A 8 -7.45 -0.02 -13.87
CA LEU A 8 -8.22 1.19 -13.63
C LEU A 8 -7.38 2.20 -12.84
N PRO A 9 -6.55 3.03 -13.50
CA PRO A 9 -5.81 4.09 -12.82
C PRO A 9 -6.77 5.17 -12.31
N HIS A 10 -6.37 5.88 -11.24
CA HIS A 10 -7.13 7.03 -10.77
C HIS A 10 -7.30 8.06 -11.91
N PRO A 11 -8.51 8.62 -12.16
CA PRO A 11 -8.76 9.49 -13.31
C PRO A 11 -7.91 10.77 -13.36
N ARG A 12 -7.40 11.20 -12.20
CA ARG A 12 -6.52 12.38 -12.06
C ARG A 12 -5.03 12.03 -11.97
N PHE A 13 -4.66 10.76 -12.13
CA PHE A 13 -3.26 10.39 -12.20
C PHE A 13 -2.66 10.94 -13.48
N HIS A 14 -1.51 11.63 -13.34
CA HIS A 14 -0.78 12.19 -14.46
C HIS A 14 0.71 11.90 -14.34
N SER A 15 1.27 12.03 -13.14
CA SER A 15 2.61 11.57 -12.82
C SER A 15 2.75 11.35 -11.31
N VAL A 16 3.69 10.50 -10.91
CA VAL A 16 3.99 10.20 -9.50
C VAL A 16 4.21 11.48 -8.68
N ARG A 17 4.87 12.48 -9.29
CA ARG A 17 5.14 13.79 -8.66
C ARG A 17 3.89 14.66 -8.48
N ARG A 18 2.81 14.42 -9.21
CA ARG A 18 1.55 15.19 -9.14
C ARG A 18 0.47 14.51 -8.29
N GLY A 19 0.79 13.36 -7.69
CA GLY A 19 -0.10 12.63 -6.78
C GLY A 19 -1.19 11.83 -7.50
N HIS A 20 -2.18 11.39 -6.72
CA HIS A 20 -3.21 10.43 -7.15
C HIS A 20 -2.64 9.10 -7.67
N ASP A 21 -1.52 8.67 -7.09
CA ASP A 21 -0.80 7.46 -7.47
C ASP A 21 -1.44 6.20 -6.88
N LEU A 22 -2.63 5.87 -7.40
CA LEU A 22 -3.46 4.73 -7.01
C LEU A 22 -4.13 4.14 -8.25
N SER A 23 -4.20 2.81 -8.32
CA SER A 23 -4.92 2.08 -9.36
C SER A 23 -5.66 0.89 -8.78
N LEU A 24 -6.81 0.56 -9.36
CA LEU A 24 -7.54 -0.68 -9.10
C LEU A 24 -7.23 -1.70 -10.20
N VAL A 25 -7.13 -2.97 -9.82
CA VAL A 25 -6.90 -4.08 -10.74
C VAL A 25 -8.06 -5.06 -10.58
N ARG A 26 -8.74 -5.37 -11.69
CA ARG A 26 -9.80 -6.36 -11.74
C ARG A 26 -9.28 -7.64 -12.37
N MET A 27 -9.41 -8.75 -11.65
CA MET A 27 -9.08 -10.09 -12.15
C MET A 27 -10.20 -10.64 -13.04
N THR A 28 -9.89 -11.55 -13.96
CA THR A 28 -10.90 -12.21 -14.81
C THR A 28 -11.87 -13.09 -14.02
N SER A 29 -11.42 -13.63 -12.89
CA SER A 29 -12.24 -14.43 -11.99
C SER A 29 -12.07 -13.99 -10.53
N PRO A 30 -13.11 -14.12 -9.69
CA PRO A 30 -13.03 -13.81 -8.26
C PRO A 30 -11.89 -14.56 -7.57
N VAL A 31 -11.34 -13.96 -6.52
CA VAL A 31 -10.34 -14.62 -5.65
C VAL A 31 -11.07 -15.38 -4.55
N THR A 32 -10.71 -16.66 -4.38
CA THR A 32 -11.19 -17.46 -3.24
C THR A 32 -10.43 -17.06 -1.99
N LEU A 33 -11.14 -16.61 -0.96
CA LEU A 33 -10.55 -16.29 0.34
C LEU A 33 -10.32 -17.58 1.15
N GLY A 34 -9.33 -17.56 2.03
CA GLY A 34 -8.98 -18.68 2.90
C GLY A 34 -7.83 -18.32 3.83
N ASP A 35 -7.21 -19.33 4.44
CA ASP A 35 -6.21 -19.14 5.51
C ASP A 35 -5.00 -18.29 5.09
N SER A 36 -4.63 -18.33 3.80
CA SER A 36 -3.48 -17.59 3.26
C SER A 36 -3.88 -16.37 2.41
N VAL A 37 -5.17 -16.16 2.14
CA VAL A 37 -5.66 -15.11 1.24
C VAL A 37 -6.83 -14.38 1.89
N GLY A 38 -6.58 -13.14 2.32
CA GLY A 38 -7.56 -12.30 2.99
C GLY A 38 -7.65 -10.88 2.41
N THR A 39 -8.69 -10.17 2.79
CA THR A 39 -8.89 -8.74 2.49
C THR A 39 -8.34 -7.87 3.61
N ILE A 40 -7.96 -6.63 3.32
CA ILE A 40 -7.66 -5.62 4.35
C ILE A 40 -8.79 -4.59 4.46
N CYS A 41 -8.95 -4.02 5.66
CA CYS A 41 -9.80 -2.87 5.87
C CYS A 41 -9.22 -1.63 5.17
N LEU A 42 -10.10 -0.88 4.49
CA LEU A 42 -9.75 0.46 4.03
C LEU A 42 -9.86 1.44 5.20
N PRO A 43 -8.97 2.45 5.27
CA PRO A 43 -9.08 3.50 6.28
C PRO A 43 -10.39 4.27 6.09
N LEU A 44 -10.94 4.77 7.20
CA LEU A 44 -12.07 5.68 7.15
C LEU A 44 -11.68 6.94 6.35
N PRO A 45 -12.65 7.55 5.64
CA PRO A 45 -12.41 8.83 4.98
C PRO A 45 -11.83 9.84 5.98
N HIS A 46 -10.77 10.52 5.58
CA HIS A 46 -10.08 11.55 6.38
C HIS A 46 -9.37 11.06 7.65
N LEU A 47 -9.23 9.75 7.87
CA LEU A 47 -8.41 9.23 8.96
C LEU A 47 -6.96 9.72 8.81
N ARG A 48 -6.41 10.28 9.89
CA ARG A 48 -5.01 10.68 9.98
C ARG A 48 -4.34 9.90 11.12
N PRO A 49 -3.39 9.00 10.83
CA PRO A 49 -2.63 8.32 11.88
C PRO A 49 -1.84 9.35 12.71
N PRO A 50 -1.74 9.19 14.04
CA PRO A 50 -0.91 10.05 14.87
C PRO A 50 0.55 10.04 14.42
N PHE A 51 1.24 11.17 14.62
CA PHE A 51 2.67 11.24 14.40
C PHE A 51 3.41 10.27 15.33
N GLY A 52 4.43 9.59 14.81
CA GLY A 52 5.20 8.60 15.56
C GLY A 52 4.51 7.24 15.75
N GLN A 53 3.34 7.02 15.15
CA GLN A 53 2.70 5.71 15.15
C GLN A 53 3.53 4.70 14.34
N SER A 54 3.82 3.55 14.95
CA SER A 54 4.48 2.44 14.26
C SER A 54 3.55 1.81 13.21
N CYS A 55 4.06 1.63 12.01
CA CYS A 55 3.36 0.99 10.90
C CYS A 55 4.24 -0.07 10.24
N TRP A 56 3.62 -1.06 9.61
CA TRP A 56 4.29 -2.11 8.86
C TRP A 56 4.26 -1.79 7.35
N VAL A 57 5.20 -2.35 6.59
CA VAL A 57 5.18 -2.36 5.12
C VAL A 57 5.72 -3.72 4.68
N THR A 58 5.05 -4.38 3.74
CA THR A 58 5.47 -5.66 3.17
C THR A 58 5.70 -5.54 1.67
N ARG A 59 6.86 -5.97 1.19
CA ARG A 59 7.22 -5.89 -0.23
C ARG A 59 8.25 -6.96 -0.57
N TRP A 60 8.15 -7.51 -1.77
CA TRP A 60 9.25 -8.16 -2.48
C TRP A 60 10.07 -7.10 -3.23
N GLY A 61 11.37 -7.01 -2.96
CA GLY A 61 12.25 -6.00 -3.52
C GLY A 61 13.72 -6.23 -3.16
N ASN A 62 14.61 -5.35 -3.61
CA ASN A 62 16.03 -5.42 -3.29
C ASN A 62 16.23 -5.12 -1.80
N VAL A 63 16.51 -6.18 -1.05
CA VAL A 63 17.03 -6.09 0.30
C VAL A 63 18.54 -6.05 0.13
N GLY A 64 19.18 -4.97 0.55
CA GLY A 64 20.59 -4.73 0.30
C GLY A 64 21.52 -5.86 0.76
N ASP A 65 22.81 -5.71 0.46
CA ASP A 65 23.84 -6.73 0.71
C ASP A 65 23.93 -7.16 2.20
N ASN A 66 23.33 -6.40 3.12
CA ASN A 66 23.29 -6.63 4.57
C ASN A 66 21.88 -6.85 5.15
N GLY A 67 20.85 -7.03 4.31
CA GLY A 67 19.47 -7.14 4.79
C GLY A 67 18.82 -5.80 5.15
N GLU A 68 19.54 -4.67 5.00
CA GLU A 68 18.93 -3.34 5.11
C GLU A 68 18.18 -3.02 3.81
N ILE A 69 16.98 -2.47 3.96
CA ILE A 69 16.18 -2.03 2.82
C ILE A 69 16.84 -0.76 2.25
N ARG A 70 17.66 -0.93 1.20
CA ARG A 70 18.36 0.17 0.51
C ARG A 70 17.40 1.08 -0.25
N ASP A 71 16.21 0.58 -0.55
CA ASP A 71 15.14 1.29 -1.27
C ASP A 71 14.16 2.04 -0.36
N PHE A 72 14.53 2.37 0.89
CA PHE A 72 13.77 3.38 1.68
C PHE A 72 14.13 4.83 1.31
N GLY A 73 15.14 5.05 0.45
CA GLY A 73 15.70 6.36 0.07
C GLY A 73 14.78 7.33 -0.69
N GLY A 74 13.45 7.21 -0.54
CA GLY A 74 12.45 8.14 -1.05
C GLY A 74 11.41 8.61 -0.03
N PHE A 75 11.41 8.10 1.20
CA PHE A 75 10.44 8.47 2.25
C PHE A 75 11.04 9.52 3.22
N TRP A 76 11.29 10.72 2.71
CA TRP A 76 11.59 11.88 3.56
C TRP A 76 10.28 12.44 4.14
N GLY A 77 9.90 11.95 5.32
CA GLY A 77 8.92 12.61 6.17
C GLY A 77 7.48 12.60 5.66
N VAL A 78 6.55 12.86 6.59
CA VAL A 78 5.11 12.96 6.35
C VAL A 78 4.81 14.26 5.60
N TRP A 79 5.19 14.33 4.33
CA TRP A 79 4.66 15.27 3.35
C TRP A 79 4.39 14.53 2.05
N GLY A 80 3.13 14.06 1.97
CA GLY A 80 2.38 13.72 0.76
C GLY A 80 3.12 13.08 -0.41
N HIS A 81 3.53 11.81 -0.31
CA HIS A 81 3.59 10.88 -1.45
C HIS A 81 3.47 9.45 -0.92
N LEU A 82 2.29 8.83 -1.07
CA LEU A 82 2.08 7.40 -0.79
C LEU A 82 1.97 6.66 -2.13
N GLY A 83 3.07 6.02 -2.51
CA GLY A 83 3.08 4.96 -3.51
C GLY A 83 2.64 3.66 -2.85
N ILE A 84 1.74 2.92 -3.50
CA ILE A 84 1.18 1.67 -2.98
C ILE A 84 2.09 0.53 -3.38
N TRP A 85 2.83 -0.02 -2.41
CA TRP A 85 3.01 -1.46 -2.29
C TRP A 85 3.40 -1.83 -0.86
N GLY A 86 2.56 -2.63 -0.22
CA GLY A 86 2.70 -3.05 1.18
C GLY A 86 1.68 -2.39 2.09
N HIS A 87 0.96 -3.21 2.84
CA HIS A 87 -0.06 -2.76 3.78
C HIS A 87 0.55 -1.80 4.81
N LEU A 88 0.17 -0.51 4.80
CA LEU A 88 0.25 0.32 6.01
C LEU A 88 -0.78 -0.21 7.02
N GLY A 89 -0.40 -1.25 7.75
CA GLY A 89 -1.01 -1.54 9.03
C GLY A 89 -0.37 -0.63 10.05
N CYS A 90 -0.96 0.53 10.34
CA CYS A 90 -0.59 1.30 11.51
C CYS A 90 -1.36 0.73 12.70
N LEU A 91 -0.66 0.37 13.79
CA LEU A 91 -1.28 -0.24 14.97
C LEU A 91 -2.18 0.79 15.66
N GLY A 92 -3.42 0.92 15.21
CA GLY A 92 -4.47 1.56 15.99
C GLY A 92 -4.94 0.55 17.01
N THR A 93 -4.45 0.66 18.24
CA THR A 93 -5.10 0.04 19.39
C THR A 93 -6.52 0.60 19.49
N LEU A 94 -7.49 -0.03 18.81
CA LEU A 94 -8.86 0.02 19.30
C LEU A 94 -8.84 -0.82 20.57
N GLY A 95 -8.97 -0.14 21.70
CA GLY A 95 -9.05 -0.76 23.01
C GLY A 95 -10.14 -1.84 23.05
N LYS A 96 -9.91 -2.77 23.97
CA LYS A 96 -11.00 -3.19 24.84
C LYS A 96 -11.60 -1.98 25.56
#